data_AF-A0A8T4Z9R8-F1
#
_entry.id   AF-A0A8T4Z9R8-F1
#
_cell.length_a   1.000
_cell.length_b   1.000
_cell.length_c   1.000
_cell.angle_alpha   90.00
_cell.angle_beta   90.00
_cell.angle_gamma   90.00
#
_symmetry.space_group_name_H-M   'P 1'
#
loop_
_entity.id
_entity.type
_entity.pdbx_description
1 polymer ?
#
loop_
_entity_poly.entity_id
_entity_poly.type
_entity_poly.pdbx_seq_one_letter_code
_entity_poly.pdbx_strand_id
1 'polypeptide(L)' 'QKINEMLSSNVISVHGSVELAVKTGELKCERTISLADCSSIAVATLTNSRAVFVGEDELKKEIGRRPFEAEIIFVDRIT' A
#
# COMPACT_ATOMS: atom_id res chain seq x y z
N GLN A 1 -9.50 -12.62 20.51
CA GLN A 1 -8.98 -11.77 21.61
C GLN A 1 -7.82 -10.90 21.14
N LYS A 2 -6.71 -11.47 20.66
CA LYS A 2 -5.51 -10.74 20.18
C LYS A 2 -5.76 -9.64 19.12
N ILE A 3 -6.60 -9.89 18.11
CA ILE A 3 -6.93 -8.87 17.08
C ILE A 3 -7.62 -7.65 17.71
N ASN A 4 -8.58 -7.86 18.61
CA ASN A 4 -9.30 -6.77 19.26
C ASN A 4 -8.36 -5.92 20.13
N GLU A 5 -7.35 -6.53 20.76
CA GLU A 5 -6.31 -5.81 21.51
C GLU A 5 -5.40 -4.99 20.59
N MET A 6 -5.06 -5.50 19.39
CA MET A 6 -4.26 -4.76 18.40
C MET A 6 -5.04 -3.57 17.81
N LEU A 7 -6.34 -3.75 17.59
CA LEU A 7 -7.23 -2.68 17.15
C LEU A 7 -7.44 -1.64 18.26
N SER A 8 -7.67 -2.06 19.51
CA SER A 8 -7.91 -1.12 20.61
C SER A 8 -6.65 -0.36 21.05
N SER A 9 -5.46 -0.96 20.88
CA SER A 9 -4.17 -0.31 21.13
C SER A 9 -3.74 0.64 20.00
N ASN A 10 -4.46 0.67 18.88
CA ASN A 10 -4.12 1.42 17.67
C ASN A 10 -2.77 1.03 17.03
N VAL A 11 -2.26 -0.17 17.35
CA VAL A 11 -1.11 -0.74 16.64
C VAL A 11 -1.47 -1.10 15.20
N ILE A 12 -2.73 -1.43 14.95
CA ILE A 12 -3.28 -1.66 13.60
C ILE A 12 -4.54 -0.80 13.44
N SER A 13 -4.62 -0.07 12.33
CA SER A 13 -5.84 0.59 11.87
C SER A 13 -6.37 -0.10 10.61
N VAL A 14 -7.69 -0.24 10.51
CA VAL A 14 -8.35 -0.78 9.32
C VAL A 14 -8.92 0.37 8.51
N HIS A 15 -8.45 0.52 7.28
CA HIS A 15 -8.92 1.55 6.36
C HIS A 15 -9.80 0.90 5.29
N GLY A 16 -11.08 1.28 5.28
CA GLY A 16 -12.03 0.87 4.25
C GLY A 16 -12.94 2.04 3.91
N SER A 17 -12.86 2.51 2.67
CA SER A 17 -13.73 3.58 2.14
C SER A 17 -13.96 3.39 0.64
N VAL A 18 -15.02 4.00 0.13
CA VAL A 18 -15.28 4.04 -1.32
C VAL A 18 -14.15 4.76 -2.05
N GLU A 19 -13.64 5.84 -1.47
CA GLU A 19 -12.49 6.58 -1.99
C GLU A 19 -11.25 5.71 -2.13
N LEU A 20 -10.94 4.88 -1.13
CA LEU A 20 -9.84 3.93 -1.20
C LEU A 20 -10.03 2.92 -2.33
N ALA A 21 -11.26 2.40 -2.49
CA ALA A 21 -11.57 1.46 -3.57
C ALA A 21 -11.41 2.11 -4.96
N VAL A 22 -11.87 3.34 -5.13
CA VAL A 22 -11.72 4.11 -6.38
C VAL A 22 -10.25 4.37 -6.69
N LYS A 23 -9.48 4.90 -5.73
CA LYS A 23 -8.04 5.16 -5.91
C LYS A 23 -7.25 3.88 -6.24
N THR A 24 -7.62 2.76 -5.61
CA THR A 24 -7.04 1.43 -5.91
C THR A 24 -7.33 1.04 -7.36
N GLY A 25 -8.56 1.22 -7.82
CA GLY A 25 -8.97 0.95 -9.20
C GLY A 25 -8.25 1.82 -10.22
N GLU A 26 -8.14 3.13 -9.96
CA GLU A 26 -7.39 4.08 -10.79
C GLU A 26 -5.93 3.63 -10.95
N LEU A 27 -5.25 3.34 -9.83
CA LEU A 27 -3.88 2.83 -9.86
C LEU A 27 -3.77 1.53 -10.68
N LYS A 28 -4.70 0.59 -10.51
CA LYS A 28 -4.69 -0.68 -11.25
C LYS A 28 -4.87 -0.49 -12.75
N CYS A 29 -5.69 0.48 -13.17
CA CYS A 29 -5.87 0.82 -14.58
C CYS A 29 -4.62 1.51 -15.16
N GLU A 30 -3.90 2.31 -14.37
CA GLU A 30 -2.73 3.06 -14.81
C GLU A 30 -1.39 2.33 -14.65
N ARG A 31 -1.36 1.22 -13.90
CA ARG A 31 -0.13 0.53 -13.49
C ARG A 31 -0.18 -0.96 -13.73
N THR A 32 0.97 -1.51 -14.10
CA THR A 32 1.14 -2.95 -14.35
C THR A 32 1.63 -3.68 -13.09
N ILE A 33 0.93 -3.47 -11.96
CA ILE A 33 1.18 -4.15 -10.68
C ILE A 33 -0.10 -4.84 -10.18
N SER A 34 0.02 -5.63 -9.12
CA SER A 34 -1.11 -6.38 -8.57
C SER A 34 -2.14 -5.43 -7.93
N LEU A 35 -3.40 -5.89 -7.84
CA LEU A 35 -4.45 -5.12 -7.17
C LEU A 35 -4.14 -4.93 -5.68
N ALA A 36 -3.46 -5.88 -5.05
CA ALA A 36 -3.04 -5.80 -3.65
C ALA A 36 -2.02 -4.68 -3.45
N ASP A 37 -1.03 -4.58 -4.33
CA ASP A 37 -0.01 -3.51 -4.26
C ASP A 37 -0.62 -2.14 -4.54
N CYS A 38 -1.54 -2.06 -5.51
CA CYS A 38 -2.33 -0.86 -5.74
C CYS A 38 -3.09 -0.43 -4.48
N SER A 39 -3.66 -1.38 -3.74
CA SER A 39 -4.40 -1.08 -2.51
C SER A 39 -3.48 -0.57 -1.40
N SER A 40 -2.34 -1.22 -1.18
CA SER A 40 -1.31 -0.78 -0.23
C SER A 40 -0.82 0.65 -0.54
N ILE A 41 -0.55 0.94 -1.81
CA ILE A 41 -0.13 2.27 -2.26
C ILE A 41 -1.25 3.29 -2.09
N ALA A 42 -2.50 2.94 -2.44
CA ALA A 42 -3.65 3.82 -2.28
C ALA A 42 -3.88 4.21 -0.82
N VAL A 43 -3.79 3.25 0.12
CA VAL A 43 -3.86 3.53 1.55
C VAL A 43 -2.75 4.49 1.95
N ALA A 44 -1.50 4.22 1.53
CA ALA A 44 -0.37 5.07 1.86
C ALA A 44 -0.54 6.50 1.35
N THR A 45 -1.02 6.67 0.12
CA THR A 45 -1.32 7.99 -0.47
C THR A 45 -2.39 8.72 0.32
N LEU A 46 -3.55 8.11 0.56
CA LEU A 46 -4.69 8.78 1.21
C LEU A 46 -4.45 9.10 2.69
N THR A 47 -3.56 8.35 3.34
CA THR A 47 -3.21 8.56 4.75
C THR A 47 -1.91 9.34 4.96
N ASN A 48 -1.26 9.78 3.86
CA ASN A 48 0.05 10.40 3.88
C ASN A 48 1.08 9.59 4.69
N SER A 49 1.05 8.26 4.49
CA SER A 49 1.94 7.30 5.12
C SER A 49 2.85 6.62 4.09
N ARG A 50 3.64 5.65 4.53
CA ARG A 50 4.63 4.96 3.70
C ARG A 50 4.16 3.55 3.37
N ALA A 51 4.29 3.15 2.11
CA ALA A 51 4.05 1.77 1.71
C ALA A 51 5.35 0.98 1.84
N VAL A 52 5.29 -0.18 2.50
CA VAL A 52 6.46 -1.04 2.76
C VAL A 52 6.30 -2.36 2.03
N PHE A 53 7.29 -2.75 1.24
CA PHE A 53 7.28 -3.97 0.43
C PHE A 53 8.56 -4.78 0.60
N VAL A 54 8.46 -6.10 0.37
CA VAL A 54 9.58 -7.05 0.45
C VAL A 54 9.84 -7.66 -0.93
N GLY A 55 11.03 -7.42 -1.50
CA GLY A 55 11.52 -8.20 -2.65
C GLY A 55 10.70 -8.11 -3.94
N GLU A 56 10.16 -6.94 -4.31
CA GLU A 56 9.28 -6.81 -5.48
C GLU A 56 9.99 -6.20 -6.71
N ASP A 57 10.53 -7.05 -7.57
CA ASP A 57 11.19 -6.62 -8.81
C ASP A 57 10.21 -5.98 -9.81
N GLU A 58 8.96 -6.42 -9.86
CA GLU A 58 7.92 -5.84 -10.72
C GLU A 58 7.56 -4.42 -10.27
N LEU A 59 7.32 -4.23 -8.97
CA LEU A 59 7.01 -2.90 -8.43
C LEU A 59 8.19 -1.95 -8.61
N LYS A 60 9.43 -2.39 -8.38
CA LYS A 60 10.64 -1.58 -8.64
C LYS A 60 10.73 -1.13 -10.10
N LYS A 61 10.45 -2.02 -11.05
CA LYS A 61 10.41 -1.68 -12.49
C LYS A 61 9.34 -0.64 -12.79
N GLU A 62 8.15 -0.80 -12.21
CA GLU A 62 7.05 0.14 -12.44
C GLU A 62 7.32 1.52 -11.82
N ILE A 63 7.89 1.58 -10.61
CA ILE A 63 8.37 2.83 -9.99
C ILE A 63 9.36 3.55 -10.91
N GLY A 64 10.28 2.80 -11.52
CA GLY A 64 11.26 3.34 -12.46
C GLY A 64 10.65 3.99 -13.71
N ARG A 65 9.42 3.58 -14.10
CA ARG A 65 8.69 4.23 -15.21
C ARG A 65 8.04 5.55 -14.79
N ARG A 66 7.35 5.54 -13.65
CA ARG A 66 6.72 6.74 -13.06
C ARG A 66 6.63 6.57 -11.54
N PRO A 67 7.23 7.48 -10.75
CA PRO A 67 7.09 7.45 -9.30
C PRO A 67 5.62 7.47 -8.85
N PHE A 68 5.34 6.85 -7.71
CA PHE A 68 4.06 6.98 -7.03
C PHE A 68 4.05 8.25 -6.17
N GLU A 69 2.85 8.70 -5.83
CA GLU A 69 2.64 9.82 -4.90
C GLU A 69 3.04 9.44 -3.47
N ALA A 70 2.78 8.20 -3.05
CA ALA A 70 3.23 7.68 -1.76
C ALA A 70 4.74 7.37 -1.77
N GLU A 71 5.38 7.59 -0.61
CA GLU A 71 6.75 7.12 -0.35
C GLU A 71 6.74 5.58 -0.23
N ILE A 72 7.61 4.93 -1.01
CA ILE A 72 7.75 3.48 -1.03
C ILE A 72 9.09 3.09 -0.40
N ILE A 73 9.05 2.24 0.62
CA ILE A 73 10.21 1.66 1.27
C ILE A 73 10.29 0.18 0.93
N PHE A 74 11.46 -0.26 0.46
CA PHE A 74 11.76 -1.68 0.33
C PHE A 74 12.58 -2.16 1.51
N VAL A 75 12.20 -3.29 2.08
CA VAL A 75 12.97 -3.98 3.11
C VAL A 75 13.31 -5.40 2.64
N ASP A 76 14.47 -5.92 3.06
CA ASP A 76 14.90 -7.26 2.66
C ASP A 76 14.06 -8.36 3.31
N ARG A 77 13.52 -8.08 4.50
CA ARG A 77 12.62 -8.96 5.24
C ARG A 77 11.82 -8.16 6.27
N ILE A 78 10.55 -8.52 6.44
CA ILE A 78 9.77 -8.14 7.64
C ILE A 78 10.07 -9.24 8.67
N THR A 79 11.01 -8.97 9.59
CA THR A 79 11.37 -9.84 10.72
C THR A 79 10.54 -9.52 11.95
#